data_AF-A0A7V9L991-F1
#
_entry.id   AF-A0A7V9L991-F1
#
_cell.length_a   1.000
_cell.length_b   1.000
_cell.length_c   1.000
_cell.angle_alpha   90.00
_cell.angle_beta   90.00
_cell.angle_gamma   90.00
#
_symmetry.space_group_name_H-M   'P 1'
#
loop_
_entity.id
_entity.type
_entity.pdbx_description
1 polymer ?
#
loop_
_entity_poly.entity_id
_entity_poly.type
_entity_poly.pdbx_seq_one_letter_code
_entity_poly.pdbx_strand_id
1 'polypeptide(L)'
;MGFVSDGPKATTEKLFVAAEDDSHALATLDISESPARWIPAGTITAKQQRNPELTGTGEGKLYGYFPGDPGRGFVQEIDRSGTAIGQRWNLPGRDKGRIGAWAFAFWGDVFYVFVTVEGTNEVHAIHRKTGKHELVRRESPHRIVGAGVSTCAPLLEAL
;
A
#
# COMPACT_ATOMS: atom_id res chain seq x y z
N MET A 1 2.68 1.69 5.99
CA MET A 1 1.57 2.10 6.87
C MET A 1 0.42 2.68 6.05
N GLY A 2 -0.84 2.47 6.41
CA GLY A 2 -1.99 3.05 5.69
C GLY A 2 -3.22 3.19 6.57
N PHE A 3 -3.87 4.36 6.54
CA PHE A 3 -5.17 4.59 7.15
C PHE A 3 -6.27 3.94 6.32
N VAL A 4 -7.21 3.30 7.01
CA VAL A 4 -8.36 2.62 6.43
C VAL A 4 -9.61 3.13 7.12
N SER A 5 -10.57 3.61 6.34
CA SER A 5 -11.88 4.03 6.86
C SER A 5 -12.62 2.86 7.53
N ASP A 6 -13.34 3.10 8.62
CA ASP A 6 -14.08 2.04 9.31
C ASP A 6 -15.28 1.49 8.52
N GLY A 7 -15.67 2.16 7.44
CA GLY A 7 -16.64 1.66 6.48
C GLY A 7 -17.02 2.74 5.47
N PRO A 8 -17.86 2.41 4.48
CA PRO A 8 -18.36 3.42 3.54
C PRO A 8 -19.01 4.58 4.30
N LYS A 9 -18.53 5.81 4.08
CA LYS A 9 -18.98 7.06 4.73
C LYS A 9 -18.63 7.19 6.23
N ALA A 10 -17.76 6.35 6.78
CA ALA A 10 -17.32 6.52 8.15
C ALA A 10 -16.48 7.79 8.31
N THR A 11 -16.68 8.51 9.42
CA THR A 11 -15.86 9.67 9.82
C THR A 11 -14.66 9.26 10.66
N THR A 12 -14.46 7.96 10.86
CA THR A 12 -13.36 7.38 11.60
C THR A 12 -12.53 6.47 10.71
N GLU A 13 -11.24 6.39 11.03
CA GLU A 13 -10.28 5.57 10.33
C GLU A 13 -9.27 5.00 11.32
N LYS A 14 -8.60 3.92 10.92
CA LYS A 14 -7.58 3.26 11.71
C LYS A 14 -6.30 3.14 10.90
N LEU A 15 -5.18 3.48 11.54
CA LEU A 15 -3.86 3.28 10.95
C LEU A 15 -3.47 1.81 11.05
N PHE A 16 -3.14 1.20 9.91
CA PHE A 16 -2.53 -0.12 9.81
C PHE A 16 -1.04 0.01 9.48
N VAL A 17 -0.20 -0.78 10.14
CA VAL A 17 1.26 -0.79 9.93
C VAL A 17 1.75 -2.22 9.75
N ALA A 18 2.48 -2.44 8.66
CA ALA A 18 3.23 -3.66 8.44
C ALA A 18 4.61 -3.50 9.08
N ALA A 19 5.11 -4.53 9.77
CA ALA A 19 6.46 -4.54 10.30
C ALA A 19 7.50 -4.47 9.16
N GLU A 20 8.68 -3.92 9.42
CA GLU A 20 9.80 -3.90 8.47
C GLU A 20 10.81 -5.02 8.79
N ASP A 21 10.32 -6.21 9.11
CA ASP A 21 11.12 -7.39 9.48
C ASP A 21 10.50 -8.71 8.97
N ASP A 22 11.16 -9.84 9.19
CA ASP A 22 10.67 -11.14 8.69
C ASP A 22 9.41 -11.68 9.41
N SER A 23 8.84 -10.95 10.38
CA SER A 23 7.62 -11.37 11.07
C SER A 23 6.37 -11.29 10.21
N HIS A 24 6.38 -10.40 9.19
CA HIS A 24 5.19 -10.01 8.44
C HIS A 24 4.02 -9.56 9.33
N ALA A 25 4.30 -9.03 10.53
CA ALA A 25 3.27 -8.61 11.46
C ALA A 25 2.47 -7.41 10.90
N LEU A 26 1.16 -7.44 11.13
CA LEU A 26 0.25 -6.32 10.93
C LEU A 26 -0.21 -5.82 12.30
N ALA A 27 -0.12 -4.52 12.53
CA ALA A 27 -0.58 -3.88 13.76
C ALA A 27 -1.41 -2.63 13.45
N THR A 28 -2.12 -2.17 14.46
CA THR A 28 -2.82 -0.88 14.45
C THR A 28 -2.34 0.00 15.60
N LEU A 29 -2.45 1.31 15.44
CA LEU A 29 -2.09 2.26 16.49
C LEU A 29 -3.33 2.70 17.27
N ASP A 30 -3.31 2.50 18.58
CA ASP A 30 -4.29 3.05 19.52
C ASP A 30 -3.75 4.31 20.16
N ILE A 31 -4.47 5.41 19.97
CA ILE A 31 -4.13 6.75 20.47
C ILE A 31 -5.08 7.22 21.58
N SER A 32 -5.97 6.35 22.07
CA SER A 32 -6.92 6.68 23.13
C SER A 32 -6.25 6.86 24.50
N GLU A 33 -5.05 6.30 24.67
CA GLU A 33 -4.21 6.43 25.87
C GLU A 33 -2.85 7.06 25.53
N SER A 34 -2.19 7.64 26.54
CA SER A 34 -0.82 8.17 26.44
C SER A 34 0.13 7.39 27.36
N PRO A 35 1.17 6.73 26.83
CA PRO A 35 1.58 6.74 25.42
C PRO A 35 0.68 5.87 24.53
N ALA A 36 0.65 6.21 23.24
CA ALA A 36 -0.04 5.40 22.23
C ALA A 36 0.49 3.95 22.22
N ARG A 37 -0.38 3.00 21.89
CA ARG A 37 -0.07 1.56 21.95
C ARG A 37 -0.26 0.90 20.60
N TRP A 38 0.64 -0.03 20.27
CA TRP A 38 0.46 -0.92 19.14
C TRP A 38 -0.46 -2.07 19.53
N ILE A 39 -1.52 -2.28 18.76
CA ILE A 39 -2.43 -3.42 18.89
C ILE A 39 -2.15 -4.39 17.74
N PRO A 40 -1.70 -5.63 18.02
CA PRO A 40 -1.55 -6.65 16.99
C PRO A 40 -2.87 -6.89 16.25
N ALA A 41 -2.82 -6.87 14.92
CA ALA A 41 -3.97 -7.12 14.06
C ALA A 41 -3.90 -8.50 13.38
N GLY A 42 -2.68 -9.00 13.11
CA GLY A 42 -2.46 -10.33 12.58
C GLY A 42 -1.15 -10.45 11.83
N THR A 43 -1.12 -11.34 10.84
CA THR A 43 0.07 -11.62 10.03
C THR A 43 -0.28 -11.51 8.55
N ILE A 44 0.54 -10.79 7.81
CA ILE A 44 0.37 -10.63 6.37
C ILE A 44 0.73 -11.94 5.67
N THR A 45 -0.24 -12.50 4.96
CA THR A 45 -0.12 -13.80 4.29
C THR A 45 0.35 -13.70 2.83
N ALA A 46 0.20 -12.53 2.21
CA ALA A 46 0.84 -12.21 0.93
C ALA A 46 2.35 -12.00 1.19
N LYS A 47 3.13 -13.07 1.02
CA LYS A 47 4.56 -13.05 1.34
C LYS A 47 5.42 -12.68 0.12
N GLN A 48 6.35 -11.76 0.36
CA GLN A 48 7.54 -11.47 -0.43
C GLN A 48 8.74 -11.35 0.52
N GLN A 49 9.96 -11.25 -0.01
CA GLN A 49 11.16 -11.03 0.80
C GLN A 49 11.12 -9.73 1.63
N ARG A 50 10.25 -8.79 1.28
CA ARG A 50 10.12 -7.49 1.92
C ARG A 50 8.65 -7.20 2.20
N ASN A 51 8.39 -6.48 3.29
CA ASN A 51 7.04 -6.14 3.71
C ASN A 51 6.42 -5.07 2.81
N PRO A 52 5.08 -5.07 2.72
CA PRO A 52 4.39 -4.14 1.84
C PRO A 52 4.41 -2.70 2.38
N GLU A 53 4.37 -1.75 1.45
CA GLU A 53 3.82 -0.44 1.77
C GLU A 53 2.30 -0.47 1.62
N LEU A 54 1.58 0.19 2.53
CA LEU A 54 0.12 0.04 2.65
C LEU A 54 -0.61 1.30 2.19
N THR A 55 -1.83 1.12 1.69
CA THR A 55 -2.77 2.23 1.43
C THR A 55 -4.20 1.74 1.70
N GLY A 56 -5.05 2.60 2.26
CA GLY A 56 -6.47 2.33 2.39
C GLY A 56 -7.30 3.05 1.33
N THR A 57 -8.59 2.75 1.34
CA THR A 57 -9.59 3.40 0.48
C THR A 57 -10.74 3.95 1.31
N GLY A 58 -11.53 4.87 0.74
CA GLY A 58 -12.76 5.35 1.37
C GLY A 58 -13.88 4.29 1.49
N GLU A 59 -13.71 3.12 0.88
CA GLU A 59 -14.60 1.97 1.03
C GLU A 59 -14.24 1.11 2.26
N GLY A 60 -13.17 1.45 2.98
CA GLY A 60 -12.69 0.68 4.13
C GLY A 60 -11.87 -0.56 3.76
N LYS A 61 -11.35 -0.61 2.52
CA LYS A 61 -10.43 -1.67 2.05
C LYS A 61 -8.97 -1.27 2.25
N LEU A 62 -8.13 -2.26 2.54
CA LEU A 62 -6.70 -2.14 2.75
C LEU A 62 -5.94 -2.85 1.63
N TYR A 63 -4.97 -2.17 1.02
CA TYR A 63 -4.12 -2.72 -0.03
C TYR A 63 -2.66 -2.60 0.36
N GLY A 64 -1.85 -3.54 -0.11
CA GLY A 64 -0.40 -3.47 -0.04
C GLY A 64 0.24 -3.50 -1.42
N TYR A 65 1.28 -2.69 -1.62
CA TYR A 65 2.29 -2.94 -2.63
C TYR A 65 3.42 -3.76 -2.02
N PHE A 66 3.63 -4.96 -2.54
CA PHE A 66 4.62 -5.92 -2.10
C PHE A 66 5.82 -5.86 -3.04
N PRO A 67 6.94 -5.22 -2.64
CA PRO A 67 8.17 -5.27 -3.41
C PRO A 67 8.71 -6.71 -3.40
N GLY A 68 9.14 -7.19 -4.56
CA GLY A 68 9.75 -8.51 -4.70
C GLY A 68 11.10 -8.42 -5.39
N ASP A 69 11.70 -9.58 -5.64
CA ASP A 69 12.78 -9.69 -6.62
C ASP A 69 12.35 -9.13 -7.99
N PRO A 70 13.30 -8.79 -8.86
CA PRO A 70 13.01 -8.19 -10.15
C PRO A 70 11.85 -8.85 -10.92
N GLY A 71 10.84 -8.05 -11.29
CA GLY A 71 9.66 -8.51 -12.01
C GLY A 71 8.63 -9.26 -11.17
N ARG A 72 8.77 -9.30 -9.84
CA ARG A 72 7.86 -10.01 -8.92
C ARG A 72 7.10 -9.07 -7.98
N GLY A 73 7.21 -7.75 -8.16
CA GLY A 73 6.39 -6.79 -7.43
C GLY A 73 4.89 -6.93 -7.76
N PHE A 74 4.02 -6.73 -6.77
CA PHE A 74 2.58 -6.76 -7.00
C PHE A 74 1.80 -5.89 -6.00
N VAL A 75 0.58 -5.53 -6.39
CA VAL A 75 -0.43 -4.93 -5.52
C VAL A 75 -1.50 -5.97 -5.20
N GLN A 76 -1.92 -6.06 -3.94
CA GLN A 76 -3.01 -6.95 -3.53
C GLN A 76 -3.78 -6.39 -2.34
N GLU A 77 -5.07 -6.69 -2.27
CA GLU A 77 -5.91 -6.42 -1.09
C GLU A 77 -5.53 -7.36 0.05
N ILE A 78 -5.48 -6.83 1.27
CA ILE A 78 -5.40 -7.63 2.49
C ILE A 78 -6.56 -7.24 3.39
N ASP A 79 -7.13 -8.22 4.08
CA ASP A 79 -8.12 -7.91 5.11
C ASP A 79 -7.44 -7.28 6.34
N ARG A 80 -8.26 -6.88 7.32
CA ARG A 80 -7.78 -6.24 8.55
C ARG A 80 -7.01 -7.19 9.49
N SER A 81 -6.91 -8.48 9.16
CA SER A 81 -6.08 -9.48 9.84
C SER A 81 -4.78 -9.80 9.09
N GLY A 82 -4.59 -9.25 7.89
CA GLY A 82 -3.45 -9.50 7.02
C GLY A 82 -3.65 -10.66 6.03
N THR A 83 -4.85 -11.23 5.95
CA THR A 83 -5.13 -12.29 4.97
C THR A 83 -5.22 -11.68 3.57
N ALA A 84 -4.46 -12.21 2.63
CA ALA A 84 -4.49 -11.79 1.23
C ALA A 84 -5.83 -12.19 0.61
N ILE A 85 -6.54 -11.21 0.05
CA ILE A 85 -7.85 -11.40 -0.54
C ILE A 85 -7.93 -10.74 -1.92
N GLY A 86 -8.98 -11.08 -2.66
CA GLY A 86 -9.29 -10.44 -3.95
C GLY A 86 -8.23 -10.65 -5.03
N GLN A 87 -8.21 -9.71 -5.98
CA GLN A 87 -7.34 -9.75 -7.15
C GLN A 87 -5.93 -9.30 -6.81
N ARG A 88 -4.95 -9.96 -7.44
CA ARG A 88 -3.55 -9.54 -7.47
C ARG A 88 -3.24 -8.87 -8.80
N TRP A 89 -2.60 -7.71 -8.74
CA TRP A 89 -2.04 -7.03 -9.90
C TRP A 89 -0.53 -7.08 -9.84
N ASN A 90 0.08 -7.92 -10.66
CA ASN A 90 1.53 -7.91 -10.82
C ASN A 90 1.95 -6.58 -11.46
N LEU A 91 3.10 -6.04 -11.08
CA LEU A 91 3.77 -5.00 -11.86
C LEU A 91 4.52 -5.71 -13.00
N PRO A 92 4.04 -5.64 -14.25
CA PRO A 92 4.68 -6.38 -15.32
C PRO A 92 6.01 -5.75 -15.69
N GLY A 93 7.12 -6.41 -15.33
CA GLY A 93 8.40 -6.36 -16.04
C GLY A 93 9.00 -4.97 -16.28
N ARG A 94 8.79 -4.01 -15.38
CA ARG A 94 9.43 -2.68 -15.42
C ARG A 94 10.29 -2.40 -14.18
N ASP A 95 10.01 -3.11 -13.10
CA ASP A 95 10.88 -3.38 -11.95
C ASP A 95 11.92 -4.49 -12.25
N LYS A 96 12.55 -4.50 -13.43
CA LYS A 96 13.51 -5.56 -13.82
C LYS A 96 14.86 -5.49 -13.11
N GLY A 97 15.01 -4.57 -12.16
CA GLY A 97 16.21 -4.41 -11.37
C GLY A 97 15.90 -4.39 -9.88
N ARG A 98 16.95 -4.35 -9.08
CA ARG A 98 16.84 -4.36 -7.62
C ARG A 98 16.05 -3.14 -7.13
N ILE A 99 15.02 -3.42 -6.33
CA ILE A 99 14.22 -2.40 -5.66
C ILE A 99 14.98 -1.88 -4.44
N GLY A 100 15.28 -0.57 -4.45
CA GLY A 100 15.99 0.11 -3.37
C GLY A 100 15.09 0.88 -2.40
N ALA A 101 13.97 1.40 -2.88
CA ALA A 101 12.98 2.14 -2.10
C ALA A 101 11.60 2.01 -2.76
N TRP A 102 10.54 2.15 -1.97
CA TRP A 102 9.17 2.11 -2.48
C TRP A 102 8.23 2.96 -1.62
N ALA A 103 7.17 3.46 -2.25
CA ALA A 103 6.03 4.09 -1.60
C ALA A 103 4.73 3.70 -2.36
N PHE A 104 3.59 3.86 -1.71
CA PHE A 104 2.31 3.38 -2.27
C PHE A 104 1.16 4.33 -1.95
N ALA A 105 0.30 4.55 -2.94
CA ALA A 105 -0.88 5.41 -2.81
C ALA A 105 -2.06 4.87 -3.62
N PHE A 106 -3.27 5.21 -3.19
CA PHE A 106 -4.50 5.01 -3.95
C PHE A 106 -5.19 6.36 -4.17
N TRP A 107 -5.60 6.65 -5.40
CA TRP A 107 -6.38 7.84 -5.76
C TRP A 107 -7.27 7.55 -6.97
N GLY A 108 -8.56 7.87 -6.88
CA GLY A 108 -9.48 7.82 -8.02
C GLY A 108 -9.49 6.48 -8.77
N ASP A 109 -9.64 5.36 -8.06
CA ASP A 109 -9.58 3.99 -8.61
C ASP A 109 -8.22 3.57 -9.21
N VAL A 110 -7.16 4.35 -8.99
CA VAL A 110 -5.80 4.07 -9.46
C VAL A 110 -4.86 3.86 -8.29
N PHE A 111 -4.11 2.76 -8.36
CA PHE A 111 -2.96 2.51 -7.51
C PHE A 111 -1.72 3.17 -8.11
N TYR A 112 -1.05 4.01 -7.34
CA TYR A 112 0.24 4.60 -7.69
C TYR A 112 1.35 3.91 -6.89
N VAL A 113 2.28 3.32 -7.62
CA VAL A 113 3.45 2.64 -7.06
C VAL A 113 4.69 3.46 -7.42
N PHE A 114 5.37 3.95 -6.39
CA PHE A 114 6.62 4.70 -6.52
C PHE A 114 7.74 3.74 -6.16
N VAL A 115 8.70 3.52 -7.05
CA VAL A 115 9.81 2.58 -6.82
C VAL A 115 11.14 3.14 -7.31
N THR A 116 12.20 2.87 -6.57
CA THR A 116 13.57 3.08 -7.04
C THR A 116 14.11 1.75 -7.58
N VAL A 117 14.28 1.65 -8.89
CA VAL A 117 14.81 0.48 -9.61
C VAL A 117 16.23 0.79 -10.06
N GLU A 118 17.24 0.12 -9.50
CA GLU A 118 18.67 0.37 -9.81
C GLU A 118 19.06 1.85 -9.75
N GLY A 119 18.55 2.57 -8.73
CA GLY A 119 18.80 4.00 -8.56
C GLY A 119 17.91 4.93 -9.39
N THR A 120 17.10 4.39 -10.31
CA THR A 120 16.13 5.18 -11.09
C THR A 120 14.79 5.21 -10.39
N ASN A 121 14.26 6.41 -10.12
CA ASN A 121 12.93 6.57 -9.54
C ASN A 121 11.86 6.49 -10.63
N GLU A 122 10.93 5.55 -10.49
CA GLU A 122 9.82 5.31 -11.41
C GLU A 122 8.48 5.43 -10.68
N VAL A 123 7.45 5.85 -11.44
CA VAL A 123 6.07 5.92 -10.99
C VAL A 123 5.22 5.08 -11.93
N HIS A 124 4.53 4.09 -11.37
CA HIS A 124 3.58 3.25 -12.08
C HIS A 124 2.16 3.53 -11.63
N ALA A 125 1.22 3.41 -12.55
CA ALA A 125 -0.21 3.42 -12.27
C ALA A 125 -0.82 2.05 -12.62
N ILE A 126 -1.71 1.56 -11.76
CA ILE A 126 -2.52 0.37 -12.01
C ILE A 126 -3.97 0.74 -11.73
N HIS A 127 -4.82 0.68 -12.76
CA HIS A 127 -6.25 0.91 -12.57
C HIS A 127 -6.90 -0.30 -11.87
N ARG A 128 -7.44 -0.10 -10.66
CA ARG A 128 -7.94 -1.16 -9.77
C ARG A 128 -8.95 -2.09 -10.46
N LYS A 129 -9.90 -1.54 -11.23
CA LYS A 129 -10.98 -2.35 -11.82
C LYS A 129 -10.56 -3.13 -13.07
N THR A 130 -9.57 -2.64 -13.82
CA THR A 130 -9.22 -3.19 -15.14
C THR A 130 -7.85 -3.85 -15.15
N GLY A 131 -7.03 -3.60 -14.13
CA GLY A 131 -5.62 -3.99 -14.10
C GLY A 131 -4.76 -3.28 -15.15
N LYS A 132 -5.28 -2.25 -15.85
CA LYS A 132 -4.50 -1.48 -16.83
C LYS A 132 -3.29 -0.87 -16.13
N HIS A 133 -2.10 -1.24 -16.59
CA HIS A 133 -0.82 -0.75 -16.08
C HIS A 133 -0.22 0.31 -17.01
N GLU A 134 0.41 1.31 -16.41
CA GLU A 134 1.12 2.39 -17.11
C GLU A 134 2.40 2.78 -16.36
N LEU A 135 3.47 3.08 -17.09
CA LEU A 135 4.62 3.80 -16.56
C LEU A 135 4.34 5.30 -16.70
N VAL A 136 3.90 5.92 -15.60
CA VAL A 136 3.52 7.34 -15.56
C VAL A 136 4.76 8.22 -15.68
N ARG A 137 5.84 7.86 -14.98
CA ARG A 137 7.09 8.61 -15.02
C ARG A 137 8.28 7.68 -14.85
N ARG A 138 9.25 7.84 -15.75
CA ARG A 138 10.62 7.35 -15.55
C ARG A 138 11.50 8.52 -15.11
N GLU A 139 12.56 8.24 -14.34
CA GLU A 139 13.53 9.25 -13.91
C GLU A 139 12.85 10.44 -13.20
N SER A 140 12.09 10.14 -12.14
CA SER A 140 11.60 11.17 -11.24
C SER A 140 12.77 11.80 -10.48
N PRO A 141 12.89 13.14 -10.44
CA PRO A 141 13.96 13.81 -9.68
C PRO A 141 13.73 13.72 -8.15
N HIS A 142 12.55 13.26 -7.72
CA HIS A 142 12.19 13.19 -6.31
C HIS A 142 12.71 11.91 -5.69
N ARG A 143 13.37 12.04 -4.53
CA ARG A 143 13.76 10.89 -3.71
C ARG A 143 12.50 10.17 -3.21
N ILE A 144 12.45 8.87 -3.42
CA ILE A 144 11.41 8.02 -2.86
C ILE A 144 11.84 7.61 -1.44
N VAL A 145 10.95 7.85 -0.48
CA VAL A 145 11.07 7.41 0.91
C VAL A 145 9.80 6.65 1.28
N GLY A 146 9.95 5.60 2.08
CA GLY A 146 8.82 4.78 2.54
C GLY A 146 7.80 5.62 3.27
N ALA A 147 6.62 5.77 2.66
CA ALA A 147 5.45 6.35 3.26
C ALA A 147 4.24 5.83 2.48
N GLY A 148 3.31 5.20 3.18
CA GLY A 148 2.02 4.87 2.60
C GLY A 148 1.15 6.11 2.66
N VAL A 149 0.72 6.58 1.49
CA VAL A 149 -0.23 7.68 1.41
C VAL A 149 -1.61 7.08 1.55
N SER A 150 -2.36 7.63 2.48
CA SER A 150 -3.78 7.30 2.64
C SER A 150 -4.54 8.56 2.30
N THR A 151 -5.38 8.49 1.26
CA THR A 151 -6.38 9.52 1.08
C THR A 151 -7.29 9.45 2.29
N CYS A 152 -7.53 10.57 2.98
CA CYS A 152 -8.73 10.69 3.79
C CYS A 152 -9.87 10.20 2.90
N ALA A 153 -10.65 9.21 3.37
CA ALA A 153 -11.85 8.80 2.65
C ALA A 153 -12.61 10.08 2.29
N PRO A 154 -12.70 10.49 1.02
CA PRO A 154 -13.37 11.73 0.70
C PRO A 154 -14.79 11.58 1.25
N LEU A 155 -15.19 12.53 2.09
CA LEU A 155 -16.59 12.69 2.42
C LEU A 155 -17.28 12.79 1.06
N LEU A 156 -18.17 11.86 0.74
CA LEU A 156 -19.16 12.13 -0.29
C LEU A 156 -19.84 13.42 0.18
N GLU A 157 -19.51 14.55 -0.44
CA GLU A 157 -20.32 15.75 -0.27
C GLU A 157 -21.74 15.33 -0.67
N ALA A 158 -22.64 15.41 0.29
CA ALA A 158 -24.05 15.15 0.03
C ALA A 158 -24.51 16.19 -1.00
N LEU A 159 -24.84 15.72 -2.21
CA LEU A 159 -25.61 16.48 -3.20
C LEU A 159 -27.05 16.64 -2.70
#